data_AF-A0A315XH29-F1
#
_entry.id   AF-A0A315XH29-F1
#
_cell.length_a   1.000
_cell.length_b   1.000
_cell.length_c   1.000
_cell.angle_alpha   90.00
_cell.angle_beta   90.00
_cell.angle_gamma   90.00
#
_symmetry.space_group_name_H-M   'P 1'
#
loop_
_entity.id
_entity.type
_entity.pdbx_description
1 polymer ?
#
loop_
_entity_poly.entity_id
_entity_poly.type
_entity_poly.pdbx_seq_one_letter_code
_entity_poly.pdbx_strand_id
1 'polypeptide(L)'
;MCDVISCEAEVFVYSLAGLQVDGGQMPETELPDNEITARTGVYQLLARLTSVPDRDIYEGAVAGTWGKELADAGKLLGFAFDFGGASVDASVSQEDFQAEFLRVFEIGNGSGPAASLYGGAYAGDRMQRLEEVVRFYEYFGLSTSAEDPRPADHLATELEFMKYLTFKEAVSSSPRLQTSYRRAQHDFLERQLSTWVPKLVEKTSSAGTWPYWEWVTATAGGFVAADANYVAGALAS
;
A
#
# COMPACT_ATOMS: atom_id res chain seq x y z
N MET A 1 37.27 4.68 -28.52
CA MET A 1 36.65 4.22 -27.27
C MET A 1 35.50 5.16 -27.01
N CYS A 2 34.29 4.75 -27.34
CA CYS A 2 33.08 5.44 -26.89
C CYS A 2 32.58 4.66 -25.67
N ASP A 3 32.46 5.38 -24.56
CA ASP A 3 31.88 4.90 -23.32
C ASP A 3 30.40 4.57 -23.51
N VAL A 4 30.02 3.35 -23.13
CA VAL A 4 28.62 2.97 -22.96
C VAL A 4 28.32 3.15 -21.48
N ILE A 5 27.63 4.24 -21.16
CA ILE A 5 26.96 4.41 -19.87
C ILE A 5 25.88 3.33 -19.81
N SER A 6 26.12 2.31 -19.00
CA SER A 6 25.12 1.32 -18.62
C SER A 6 24.06 2.02 -17.76
N CYS A 7 22.89 2.29 -18.34
CA CYS A 7 21.68 2.53 -17.58
C CYS A 7 21.36 1.19 -16.90
N GLU A 8 21.57 1.08 -15.59
CA GLU A 8 21.01 -0.03 -14.81
C GLU A 8 19.49 0.12 -14.85
N ALA A 9 18.83 -0.70 -15.66
CA ALA A 9 17.38 -0.86 -15.61
C ALA A 9 17.06 -1.58 -14.29
N GLU A 10 16.34 -0.92 -13.40
CA GLU A 10 15.83 -1.56 -12.19
C GLU A 10 14.85 -2.68 -12.60
N VAL A 11 15.28 -3.93 -12.41
CA VAL A 11 14.43 -5.09 -12.65
C VAL A 11 13.37 -5.14 -11.57
N PHE A 12 12.13 -4.86 -11.93
CA PHE A 12 10.97 -4.89 -11.03
C PHE A 12 10.65 -6.33 -10.62
N VAL A 13 11.10 -6.76 -9.45
CA VAL A 13 10.70 -8.06 -8.87
C VAL A 13 9.31 -7.91 -8.24
N TYR A 14 8.29 -8.42 -8.95
CA TYR A 14 6.93 -8.44 -8.45
C TYR A 14 6.77 -9.48 -7.33
N SER A 15 6.46 -9.05 -6.11
CA SER A 15 6.07 -9.91 -4.99
C SER A 15 4.84 -9.35 -4.28
N LEU A 16 3.85 -10.20 -4.00
CA LEU A 16 2.75 -9.92 -3.07
C LEU A 16 3.04 -10.76 -1.84
N ALA A 17 3.14 -10.15 -0.66
CA ALA A 17 3.43 -10.92 0.54
C ALA A 17 2.14 -11.52 1.12
N GLY A 18 1.03 -10.76 1.14
CA GLY A 18 -0.23 -11.13 1.79
C GLY A 18 -1.28 -11.70 0.84
N LEU A 19 -1.06 -11.58 -0.47
CA LEU A 19 -1.89 -12.18 -1.52
C LEU A 19 -1.08 -13.17 -2.36
N GLN A 20 -1.73 -14.24 -2.81
CA GLN A 20 -1.17 -15.19 -3.76
C GLN A 20 -2.08 -15.35 -4.97
N VAL A 21 -1.49 -15.62 -6.13
CA VAL A 21 -2.21 -15.88 -7.39
C VAL A 21 -2.41 -17.38 -7.55
N ASP A 22 -3.65 -17.80 -7.81
CA ASP A 22 -3.94 -19.20 -8.12
C ASP A 22 -3.27 -19.60 -9.45
N GLY A 23 -2.31 -20.54 -9.42
CA GLY A 23 -1.73 -21.14 -10.63
C GLY A 23 -0.29 -20.75 -11.01
N GLY A 24 0.48 -20.10 -10.13
CA GLY A 24 1.95 -19.96 -10.26
C GLY A 24 2.46 -18.52 -10.30
N GLN A 25 3.80 -18.36 -10.17
CA GLN A 25 4.49 -17.06 -10.15
C GLN A 25 4.19 -16.25 -11.42
N MET A 26 3.93 -14.95 -11.26
CA MET A 26 3.83 -14.06 -12.42
C MET A 26 5.19 -13.89 -13.09
N PRO A 27 5.24 -13.84 -14.44
CA PRO A 27 6.50 -13.75 -15.17
C PRO A 27 7.27 -12.47 -14.82
N GLU A 28 8.59 -12.59 -14.61
CA GLU A 28 9.50 -11.45 -14.56
C GLU A 28 9.35 -10.65 -15.86
N THR A 29 8.86 -9.42 -15.74
CA THR A 29 8.57 -8.54 -16.86
C THR A 29 9.23 -7.20 -16.58
N GLU A 30 10.16 -6.80 -17.45
CA GLU A 30 10.69 -5.44 -17.43
C GLU A 30 9.57 -4.48 -17.83
N LEU A 31 9.25 -3.54 -16.94
CA LEU A 31 8.17 -2.58 -17.18
C LEU A 31 8.72 -1.19 -17.44
N PRO A 32 8.18 -0.48 -18.44
CA PRO A 32 8.61 0.88 -18.70
C PRO A 32 8.23 1.78 -17.53
N ASP A 33 9.16 2.65 -17.17
CA ASP A 33 8.93 3.77 -16.25
C ASP A 33 7.85 4.70 -16.83
N ASN A 34 6.70 4.75 -16.15
CA ASN A 34 5.57 5.61 -16.48
C ASN A 34 4.70 5.84 -15.24
N GLU A 35 3.59 6.53 -15.42
CA GLU A 35 2.66 6.84 -14.35
C GLU A 35 2.06 5.59 -13.65
N ILE A 36 1.67 4.56 -14.40
CA ILE A 36 1.03 3.37 -13.85
C ILE A 36 2.05 2.56 -13.02
N THR A 37 3.29 2.47 -13.49
CA THR A 37 4.37 1.80 -12.76
C THR A 37 4.82 2.60 -11.53
N ALA A 38 4.78 3.93 -11.58
CA ALA A 38 5.00 4.77 -10.40
C ALA A 38 3.95 4.51 -9.30
N ARG A 39 2.66 4.48 -9.66
CA ARG A 39 1.58 4.11 -8.71
C ARG A 39 1.80 2.72 -8.11
N THR A 40 2.26 1.76 -8.92
CA THR A 40 2.61 0.41 -8.46
C THR A 40 3.73 0.44 -7.39
N GLY A 41 4.79 1.21 -7.63
CA GLY A 41 5.90 1.37 -6.69
C GLY A 41 5.46 2.02 -5.36
N VAL A 42 4.61 3.05 -5.43
CA VAL A 42 4.08 3.70 -4.22
C VAL A 42 3.22 2.73 -3.40
N TYR A 43 2.28 2.00 -4.04
CA TYR A 43 1.47 1.00 -3.33
C TYR A 43 2.32 -0.11 -2.69
N GLN A 44 3.40 -0.53 -3.35
CA GLN A 44 4.35 -1.50 -2.78
C GLN A 44 4.99 -0.98 -1.48
N LEU A 45 5.50 0.25 -1.48
CA LEU A 45 6.14 0.83 -0.29
C LEU A 45 5.13 1.08 0.83
N LEU A 46 3.94 1.60 0.50
CA LEU A 46 2.90 1.83 1.51
C LEU A 46 2.40 0.53 2.14
N ALA A 47 2.25 -0.55 1.37
CA ALA A 47 1.90 -1.86 1.93
C ALA A 47 2.97 -2.38 2.90
N ARG A 48 4.26 -2.13 2.59
CA ARG A 48 5.37 -2.51 3.47
C ARG A 48 5.37 -1.69 4.77
N LEU A 49 5.21 -0.37 4.66
CA LEU A 49 5.19 0.56 5.79
C LEU A 49 3.99 0.37 6.73
N THR A 50 2.91 -0.22 6.23
CA THR A 50 1.69 -0.51 6.99
C THR A 50 1.62 -1.96 7.47
N SER A 51 2.69 -2.75 7.30
CA SER A 51 2.81 -4.10 7.87
C SER A 51 3.62 -4.06 9.18
N VAL A 52 3.59 -5.15 9.95
CA VAL A 52 4.45 -5.29 11.14
C VAL A 52 5.90 -4.99 10.73
N PRO A 53 6.56 -4.00 11.36
CA PRO A 53 7.85 -3.54 10.90
C PRO A 53 8.92 -4.60 11.08
N ASP A 54 9.61 -4.90 10.00
CA ASP A 54 10.84 -5.68 10.00
C ASP A 54 12.06 -4.80 10.32
N ARG A 55 13.24 -5.39 10.23
CA ARG A 55 14.50 -4.68 10.47
C ARG A 55 14.73 -3.53 9.47
N ASP A 56 14.42 -3.73 8.20
CA ASP A 56 14.66 -2.73 7.17
C ASP A 56 13.74 -1.51 7.38
N ILE A 57 12.46 -1.75 7.69
CA ILE A 57 11.50 -0.68 8.03
C ILE A 57 12.02 0.15 9.21
N TYR A 58 12.51 -0.52 10.25
CA TYR A 58 13.12 0.15 11.39
C TYR A 58 14.38 0.96 11.00
N GLU A 59 15.32 0.37 10.26
CA GLU A 59 16.56 1.05 9.85
C GLU A 59 16.26 2.28 8.98
N GLY A 60 15.32 2.17 8.03
CA GLY A 60 14.86 3.29 7.22
C GLY A 60 14.11 4.36 8.03
N ALA A 61 13.39 3.98 9.09
CA ALA A 61 12.71 4.92 9.99
C ALA A 61 13.71 5.72 10.82
N VAL A 62 14.77 5.09 11.32
CA VAL A 62 15.86 5.77 12.04
C VAL A 62 16.66 6.67 11.08
N ALA A 63 16.93 6.19 9.86
CA ALA A 63 17.65 6.96 8.85
C ALA A 63 16.81 8.08 8.19
N GLY A 64 15.48 8.05 8.34
CA GLY A 64 14.56 9.00 7.73
C GLY A 64 14.47 8.90 6.19
N THR A 65 14.69 7.71 5.62
CA THR A 65 14.79 7.54 4.16
C THR A 65 13.45 7.34 3.47
N TRP A 66 12.44 6.83 4.19
CA TRP A 66 11.17 6.39 3.58
C TRP A 66 10.41 7.47 2.80
N GLY A 67 10.43 8.73 3.26
CA GLY A 67 9.82 9.83 2.53
C GLY A 67 10.45 10.07 1.16
N LYS A 68 11.79 9.97 1.09
CA LYS A 68 12.53 10.08 -0.17
C LYS A 68 12.28 8.85 -1.06
N GLU A 69 12.30 7.65 -0.51
CA GLU A 69 12.03 6.42 -1.27
C GLU A 69 10.63 6.42 -1.90
N LEU A 70 9.62 6.91 -1.16
CA LEU A 70 8.27 7.13 -1.70
C LEU A 70 8.25 8.19 -2.80
N ALA A 71 8.97 9.30 -2.63
CA ALA A 71 9.07 10.34 -3.66
C ALA A 71 9.77 9.83 -4.93
N ASP A 72 10.82 9.03 -4.79
CA ASP A 72 11.54 8.41 -5.90
C ASP A 72 10.64 7.39 -6.62
N ALA A 73 9.88 6.57 -5.90
CA ALA A 73 8.88 5.67 -6.49
C ALA A 73 7.74 6.42 -7.19
N GLY A 74 7.32 7.55 -6.63
CA GLY A 74 6.26 8.41 -7.15
C GLY A 74 6.72 9.43 -8.22
N LYS A 75 7.99 9.40 -8.66
CA LYS A 75 8.58 10.45 -9.52
C LYS A 75 7.83 10.71 -10.83
N LEU A 76 7.09 9.71 -11.33
CA LEU A 76 6.32 9.77 -12.59
C LEU A 76 4.81 9.77 -12.41
N LEU A 77 4.29 9.97 -11.19
CA LEU A 77 2.85 10.12 -10.97
C LEU A 77 2.30 11.23 -11.87
N GLY A 78 1.13 11.03 -12.48
CA GLY A 78 0.44 12.06 -13.27
C GLY A 78 -0.35 13.04 -12.42
N PHE A 79 -0.15 13.01 -11.10
CA PHE A 79 -0.63 14.01 -10.16
C PHE A 79 0.47 14.38 -9.17
N ALA A 80 0.45 15.63 -8.70
CA ALA A 80 1.38 16.08 -7.67
C ALA A 80 0.97 15.50 -6.31
N PHE A 81 1.94 14.94 -5.59
CA PHE A 81 1.76 14.43 -4.24
C PHE A 81 3.01 14.71 -3.41
N ASP A 82 2.83 15.31 -2.23
CA ASP A 82 3.93 15.53 -1.28
C ASP A 82 3.94 14.40 -0.27
N PHE A 83 4.96 13.55 -0.36
CA PHE A 83 5.14 12.43 0.57
C PHE A 83 5.65 12.87 1.94
N GLY A 84 6.22 14.07 2.07
CA GLY A 84 6.87 14.52 3.30
C GLY A 84 7.92 13.53 3.80
N GLY A 85 8.04 13.41 5.12
CA GLY A 85 8.89 12.43 5.77
C GLY A 85 8.86 12.56 7.28
N ALA A 86 9.08 11.45 7.97
CA ALA A 86 9.30 11.42 9.41
C ALA A 86 10.40 10.40 9.73
N SER A 87 11.05 10.60 10.88
CA SER A 87 12.06 9.69 11.39
C SER A 87 11.81 9.35 12.85
N VAL A 88 12.47 8.31 13.33
CA VAL A 88 12.51 7.94 14.74
C VAL A 88 13.91 8.21 15.29
N ASP A 89 13.99 8.61 16.56
CA ASP A 89 15.27 8.87 17.22
C ASP A 89 16.10 7.57 17.29
N ALA A 90 17.40 7.66 17.02
CA ALA A 90 18.31 6.51 17.00
C ALA A 90 18.48 5.81 18.37
N SER A 91 18.00 6.42 19.46
CA SER A 91 17.97 5.79 20.79
C SER A 91 16.80 4.81 20.99
N VAL A 92 15.78 4.84 20.13
CA VAL A 92 14.66 3.90 20.15
C VAL A 92 15.14 2.55 19.64
N SER A 93 14.90 1.47 20.40
CA SER A 93 15.25 0.12 19.96
C SER A 93 14.29 -0.41 18.88
N GLN A 94 14.71 -1.42 18.11
CA GLN A 94 13.84 -2.08 17.15
C GLN A 94 12.62 -2.70 17.86
N GLU A 95 12.83 -3.29 19.03
CA GLU A 95 11.78 -3.89 19.85
C GLU A 95 10.75 -2.84 20.31
N ASP A 96 11.19 -1.67 20.76
CA ASP A 96 10.28 -0.59 21.17
C ASP A 96 9.50 -0.03 19.97
N PHE A 97 10.14 0.09 18.81
CA PHE A 97 9.49 0.52 17.57
C PHE A 97 8.40 -0.45 17.12
N GLN A 98 8.67 -1.76 17.16
CA GLN A 98 7.68 -2.78 16.88
C GLN A 98 6.59 -2.83 17.96
N ALA A 99 6.94 -2.66 19.24
CA ALA A 99 5.97 -2.64 20.33
C ALA A 99 5.00 -1.46 20.20
N GLU A 100 5.48 -0.28 19.79
CA GLU A 100 4.62 0.87 19.51
C GLU A 100 3.65 0.59 18.35
N PHE A 101 4.13 -0.02 17.25
CA PHE A 101 3.27 -0.45 16.14
C PHE A 101 2.16 -1.38 16.65
N LEU A 102 2.52 -2.43 17.39
CA LEU A 102 1.56 -3.40 17.92
C LEU A 102 0.57 -2.75 18.90
N ARG A 103 1.03 -1.82 19.72
CA ARG A 103 0.18 -1.07 20.66
C ARG A 103 -0.85 -0.22 19.93
N VAL A 104 -0.48 0.42 18.83
CA VAL A 104 -1.35 1.40 18.15
C VAL A 104 -2.30 0.71 17.17
N PHE A 105 -1.81 -0.28 16.41
CA PHE A 105 -2.47 -0.78 15.21
C PHE A 105 -3.06 -2.20 15.33
N GLU A 106 -2.46 -3.09 16.11
CA GLU A 106 -2.79 -4.53 16.08
C GLU A 106 -3.41 -5.03 17.39
N ILE A 107 -2.71 -4.86 18.51
CA ILE A 107 -3.03 -5.50 19.79
C ILE A 107 -3.73 -4.53 20.74
N GLY A 108 -3.24 -3.30 20.88
CA GLY A 108 -3.81 -2.33 21.81
C GLY A 108 -3.48 -2.56 23.29
N ASN A 109 -4.32 -1.98 24.16
CA ASN A 109 -4.16 -2.01 25.63
C ASN A 109 -5.23 -2.85 26.35
N GLY A 110 -5.75 -3.89 25.68
CA GLY A 110 -6.80 -4.78 26.21
C GLY A 110 -8.23 -4.40 25.80
N SER A 111 -8.44 -3.19 25.28
CA SER A 111 -9.71 -2.76 24.64
C SER A 111 -9.66 -2.81 23.10
N GLY A 112 -8.57 -3.35 22.55
CA GLY A 112 -8.23 -3.33 21.13
C GLY A 112 -7.30 -2.18 20.76
N PRO A 113 -6.74 -2.17 19.53
CA PRO A 113 -5.86 -1.12 19.05
C PRO A 113 -6.60 0.22 18.92
N ALA A 114 -5.93 1.32 19.25
CA ALA A 114 -6.51 2.66 19.19
C ALA A 114 -6.83 3.09 17.74
N ALA A 115 -6.04 2.61 16.78
CA ALA A 115 -6.17 2.89 15.37
C ALA A 115 -5.96 1.60 14.57
N SER A 116 -6.93 0.68 14.62
CA SER A 116 -6.83 -0.62 13.96
C SER A 116 -6.46 -0.53 12.47
N LEU A 117 -5.58 -1.38 11.95
CA LEU A 117 -5.29 -1.48 10.50
C LEU A 117 -6.26 -2.37 9.72
N TYR A 118 -7.35 -2.82 10.35
CA TYR A 118 -8.37 -3.65 9.72
C TYR A 118 -9.56 -2.82 9.30
N GLY A 119 -9.92 -2.84 8.01
CA GLY A 119 -11.08 -2.11 7.48
C GLY A 119 -12.37 -2.50 8.20
N GLY A 120 -12.50 -3.76 8.62
CA GLY A 120 -13.63 -4.25 9.41
C GLY A 120 -13.82 -3.58 10.77
N ALA A 121 -12.78 -2.94 11.35
CA ALA A 121 -12.87 -2.22 12.61
C ALA A 121 -13.61 -0.87 12.52
N TYR A 122 -13.82 -0.37 11.30
CA TYR A 122 -14.46 0.93 11.04
C TYR A 122 -15.85 0.81 10.39
N ALA A 123 -16.27 -0.42 10.12
CA ALA A 123 -17.55 -0.76 9.52
C ALA A 123 -18.59 -1.09 10.60
N GLY A 124 -19.86 -0.80 10.31
CA GLY A 124 -20.97 -1.24 11.17
C GLY A 124 -21.21 -2.75 11.11
N ASP A 125 -20.87 -3.37 9.98
CA ASP A 125 -20.91 -4.82 9.77
C ASP A 125 -19.55 -5.31 9.24
N ARG A 126 -18.75 -5.88 10.14
CA ARG A 126 -17.43 -6.41 9.83
C ARG A 126 -17.49 -7.62 8.88
N MET A 127 -18.49 -8.48 9.02
CA MET A 127 -18.58 -9.70 8.21
C MET A 127 -18.89 -9.36 6.76
N GLN A 128 -19.88 -8.48 6.55
CA GLN A 128 -20.24 -8.02 5.21
C GLN A 128 -19.05 -7.36 4.51
N ARG A 129 -18.28 -6.54 5.22
CA ARG A 129 -17.11 -5.89 4.65
C ARG A 129 -16.02 -6.88 4.26
N LEU A 130 -15.72 -7.84 5.14
CA LEU A 130 -14.74 -8.88 4.85
C LEU A 130 -15.15 -9.72 3.63
N GLU A 131 -16.43 -10.12 3.55
CA GLU A 131 -16.97 -10.84 2.39
C GLU A 131 -16.85 -10.03 1.10
N GLU A 132 -17.10 -8.73 1.13
CA GLU A 132 -16.96 -7.86 -0.03
C GLU A 132 -15.50 -7.79 -0.51
N VAL A 133 -14.55 -7.60 0.40
CA VAL A 133 -13.11 -7.56 0.11
C VAL A 133 -12.63 -8.90 -0.45
N VAL A 134 -13.03 -10.02 0.16
CA VAL A 134 -12.68 -11.37 -0.34
C VAL A 134 -13.20 -11.57 -1.77
N ARG A 135 -14.44 -11.16 -2.05
CA ARG A 135 -15.00 -11.25 -3.41
C ARG A 135 -14.26 -10.41 -4.45
N PHE A 136 -13.67 -9.27 -4.05
CA PHE A 136 -12.78 -8.53 -4.94
C PHE A 136 -11.56 -9.38 -5.31
N TYR A 137 -10.92 -10.03 -4.33
CA TYR A 137 -9.73 -10.85 -4.57
C TYR A 137 -10.06 -12.07 -5.44
N GLU A 138 -11.11 -12.81 -5.10
CA GLU A 138 -11.54 -14.01 -5.83
C GLU A 138 -11.88 -13.71 -7.30
N TYR A 139 -12.45 -12.53 -7.60
CA TYR A 139 -12.73 -12.12 -8.97
C TYR A 139 -11.47 -12.07 -9.85
N PHE A 140 -10.31 -11.78 -9.25
CA PHE A 140 -9.01 -11.75 -9.93
C PHE A 140 -8.20 -13.06 -9.77
N GLY A 141 -8.79 -14.10 -9.18
CA GLY A 141 -8.10 -15.36 -8.89
C GLY A 141 -7.03 -15.21 -7.81
N LEU A 142 -7.24 -14.29 -6.87
CA LEU A 142 -6.37 -14.08 -5.72
C LEU A 142 -6.99 -14.69 -4.47
N SER A 143 -6.13 -15.26 -3.63
CA SER A 143 -6.45 -15.68 -2.27
C SER A 143 -5.44 -15.09 -1.28
N THR A 144 -5.77 -15.08 0.00
CA THR A 144 -4.80 -14.71 1.04
C THR A 144 -3.65 -15.73 1.08
N SER A 145 -2.43 -15.25 1.27
CA SER A 145 -1.24 -16.10 1.30
C SER A 145 -1.28 -17.05 2.51
N ALA A 146 -0.91 -18.31 2.30
CA ALA A 146 -0.72 -19.26 3.40
C ALA A 146 0.62 -19.05 4.13
N GLU A 147 1.61 -18.43 3.45
CA GLU A 147 2.95 -18.18 4.00
C GLU A 147 3.01 -16.92 4.87
N ASP A 148 2.16 -15.94 4.56
CA ASP A 148 1.95 -14.73 5.35
C ASP A 148 0.44 -14.49 5.50
N PRO A 149 -0.20 -15.10 6.52
CA PRO A 149 -1.66 -15.15 6.67
C PRO A 149 -2.22 -13.83 7.24
N ARG A 150 -1.91 -12.71 6.58
CA ARG A 150 -2.55 -11.43 6.87
C ARG A 150 -4.04 -11.49 6.50
N PRO A 151 -4.94 -11.01 7.36
CA PRO A 151 -6.37 -10.94 7.03
C PRO A 151 -6.63 -10.12 5.76
N ALA A 152 -7.68 -10.49 5.04
CA ALA A 152 -8.03 -9.88 3.76
C ALA A 152 -8.33 -8.38 3.86
N ASP A 153 -8.89 -7.93 4.99
CA ASP A 153 -9.25 -6.54 5.27
C ASP A 153 -8.14 -5.73 5.98
N HIS A 154 -6.93 -6.28 6.12
CA HIS A 154 -5.79 -5.54 6.63
C HIS A 154 -5.30 -4.51 5.59
N LEU A 155 -4.95 -3.29 6.01
CA LEU A 155 -4.56 -2.20 5.09
C LEU A 155 -3.47 -2.62 4.10
N ALA A 156 -2.42 -3.27 4.60
CA ALA A 156 -1.33 -3.70 3.75
C ALA A 156 -1.78 -4.71 2.67
N THR A 157 -2.75 -5.57 2.97
CA THR A 157 -3.34 -6.52 2.01
C THR A 157 -4.17 -5.77 0.96
N GLU A 158 -4.99 -4.81 1.39
CA GLU A 158 -5.78 -3.97 0.47
C GLU A 158 -4.86 -3.10 -0.45
N LEU A 159 -3.73 -2.60 0.07
CA LEU A 159 -2.73 -1.86 -0.72
C LEU A 159 -1.94 -2.78 -1.67
N GLU A 160 -1.65 -4.01 -1.27
CA GLU A 160 -1.09 -5.03 -2.17
C GLU A 160 -2.04 -5.40 -3.31
N PHE A 161 -3.34 -5.41 -3.05
CA PHE A 161 -4.32 -5.58 -4.11
C PHE A 161 -4.31 -4.39 -5.10
N MET A 162 -4.16 -3.16 -4.60
CA MET A 162 -3.99 -2.00 -5.48
C MET A 162 -2.70 -2.10 -6.31
N LYS A 163 -1.58 -2.51 -5.70
CA LYS A 163 -0.33 -2.83 -6.42
C LYS A 163 -0.56 -3.88 -7.52
N TYR A 164 -1.31 -4.94 -7.23
CA TYR A 164 -1.66 -5.95 -8.22
C TYR A 164 -2.43 -5.32 -9.38
N LEU A 165 -3.47 -4.55 -9.11
CA LEU A 165 -4.30 -3.96 -10.16
C LEU A 165 -3.54 -2.96 -11.04
N THR A 166 -2.66 -2.14 -10.46
CA THR A 166 -1.82 -1.21 -11.24
C THR A 166 -0.78 -1.95 -12.06
N PHE A 167 -0.16 -3.01 -11.51
CA PHE A 167 0.74 -3.87 -12.28
C PHE A 167 0.01 -4.54 -13.45
N LYS A 168 -1.18 -5.11 -13.21
CA LYS A 168 -1.98 -5.75 -14.26
C LYS A 168 -2.41 -4.77 -15.35
N GLU A 169 -2.68 -3.52 -14.99
CA GLU A 169 -2.88 -2.43 -15.95
C GLU A 169 -1.61 -2.21 -16.78
N ALA A 170 -0.45 -2.03 -16.14
CA ALA A 170 0.82 -1.74 -16.83
C ALA A 170 1.24 -2.84 -17.82
N VAL A 171 1.04 -4.11 -17.47
CA VAL A 171 1.47 -5.26 -18.30
C VAL A 171 0.44 -5.64 -19.37
N SER A 172 -0.76 -5.05 -19.33
CA SER A 172 -1.82 -5.38 -20.28
C SER A 172 -1.53 -4.82 -21.66
N SER A 173 -1.49 -5.69 -22.67
CA SER A 173 -1.26 -5.31 -24.07
C SER A 173 -2.49 -4.73 -24.78
N SER A 174 -3.67 -4.81 -24.16
CA SER A 174 -4.94 -4.33 -24.73
C SER A 174 -5.45 -3.10 -23.99
N PRO A 175 -5.75 -1.99 -24.69
CA PRO A 175 -6.38 -0.80 -24.07
C PRO A 175 -7.68 -1.12 -23.34
N ARG A 176 -8.44 -2.11 -23.83
CA ARG A 176 -9.67 -2.56 -23.19
C ARG A 176 -9.38 -3.21 -21.83
N LEU A 177 -8.35 -4.05 -21.74
CA LEU A 177 -7.96 -4.69 -20.48
C LEU A 177 -7.37 -3.68 -19.49
N GLN A 178 -6.54 -2.75 -19.97
CA GLN A 178 -6.04 -1.63 -19.17
C GLN A 178 -7.20 -0.85 -18.54
N THR A 179 -8.21 -0.49 -19.34
CA THR A 179 -9.42 0.18 -18.86
C THR A 179 -10.19 -0.65 -17.83
N SER A 180 -10.30 -1.98 -18.03
CA SER A 180 -10.95 -2.87 -17.05
C SER A 180 -10.23 -2.88 -15.71
N TYR A 181 -8.90 -2.96 -15.69
CA TYR A 181 -8.13 -2.90 -14.45
C TYR A 181 -8.25 -1.54 -13.78
N ARG A 182 -8.23 -0.44 -14.56
CA ARG A 182 -8.46 0.91 -14.02
C ARG A 182 -9.85 1.08 -13.39
N ARG A 183 -10.90 0.50 -13.98
CA ARG A 183 -12.24 0.47 -13.38
C ARG A 183 -12.27 -0.31 -12.06
N ALA A 184 -11.57 -1.44 -12.00
CA ALA A 184 -11.46 -2.20 -10.77
C ALA A 184 -10.72 -1.43 -9.67
N GLN A 185 -9.67 -0.68 -10.02
CA GLN A 185 -8.97 0.23 -9.10
C GLN A 185 -9.92 1.28 -8.57
N HIS A 186 -10.69 1.95 -9.45
CA HIS A 186 -11.70 2.93 -9.07
C HIS A 186 -12.71 2.33 -8.08
N ASP A 187 -13.32 1.20 -8.42
CA ASP A 187 -14.34 0.55 -7.60
C ASP A 187 -13.78 0.14 -6.23
N PHE A 188 -12.56 -0.37 -6.17
CA PHE A 188 -11.93 -0.77 -4.90
C PHE A 188 -11.55 0.45 -4.05
N LEU A 189 -10.98 1.50 -4.65
CA LEU A 189 -10.67 2.75 -3.95
C LEU A 189 -11.94 3.38 -3.38
N GLU A 190 -13.02 3.47 -4.15
CA GLU A 190 -14.27 4.10 -3.75
C GLU A 190 -15.00 3.30 -2.67
N ARG A 191 -15.19 1.99 -2.89
CA ARG A 191 -16.02 1.14 -2.02
C ARG A 191 -15.26 0.58 -0.82
N GLN A 192 -13.94 0.41 -0.95
CA GLN A 192 -13.09 -0.08 0.13
C GLN A 192 -12.29 1.06 0.74
N LEU A 193 -11.08 1.35 0.27
CA LEU A 193 -10.09 2.17 0.99
C LEU A 193 -10.62 3.56 1.41
N SER A 194 -11.36 4.26 0.55
CA SER A 194 -11.86 5.62 0.84
C SER A 194 -12.90 5.67 1.96
N THR A 195 -13.53 4.55 2.31
CA THR A 195 -14.60 4.50 3.32
C THR A 195 -14.08 4.46 4.76
N TRP A 196 -12.82 4.08 4.96
CA TRP A 196 -12.28 3.78 6.29
C TRP A 196 -10.87 4.33 6.55
N VAL A 197 -10.02 4.43 5.52
CA VAL A 197 -8.65 4.95 5.70
C VAL A 197 -8.64 6.38 6.27
N PRO A 198 -9.55 7.31 5.89
CA PRO A 198 -9.62 8.62 6.56
C PRO A 198 -9.88 8.52 8.07
N LYS A 199 -10.71 7.57 8.51
CA LYS A 199 -10.99 7.33 9.94
C LYS A 199 -9.77 6.75 10.66
N LEU A 200 -9.00 5.89 9.98
CA LEU A 200 -7.71 5.40 10.49
C LEU A 200 -6.74 6.56 10.75
N VAL A 201 -6.63 7.52 9.82
CA VAL A 201 -5.78 8.70 9.99
C VAL A 201 -6.21 9.55 11.20
N GLU A 202 -7.51 9.80 11.33
CA GLU A 202 -8.08 10.53 12.49
C GLU A 202 -7.82 9.81 13.82
N LYS A 203 -7.99 8.48 13.85
CA LYS A 203 -7.73 7.67 15.04
C LYS A 203 -6.26 7.64 15.40
N THR A 204 -5.37 7.55 14.41
CA THR A 204 -3.92 7.50 14.62
C THR A 204 -3.41 8.80 15.24
N SER A 205 -3.82 9.95 14.71
CA SER A 205 -3.47 11.26 15.29
C SER A 205 -4.06 11.48 16.69
N SER A 206 -5.21 10.86 16.99
CA SER A 206 -5.82 10.92 18.34
C SER A 206 -5.21 9.92 19.33
N ALA A 207 -4.39 8.96 18.87
CA ALA A 207 -3.87 7.88 19.70
C ALA A 207 -2.64 8.26 20.54
N GLY A 208 -2.09 9.47 20.35
CA GLY A 208 -0.85 9.91 21.00
C GLY A 208 0.32 8.99 20.67
N THR A 209 0.40 8.57 19.40
CA THR A 209 1.48 7.73 18.87
C THR A 209 2.71 8.59 18.51
N TRP A 210 3.78 7.96 18.05
CA TRP A 210 4.94 8.66 17.55
C TRP A 210 4.63 9.36 16.21
N PRO A 211 5.22 10.56 15.96
CA PRO A 211 5.01 11.29 14.70
C PRO A 211 5.29 10.47 13.43
N TYR A 212 6.19 9.49 13.52
CA TYR A 212 6.45 8.55 12.43
C TYR A 212 5.21 7.77 12.01
N TRP A 213 4.44 7.24 12.96
CA TRP A 213 3.23 6.45 12.66
C TRP A 213 2.05 7.32 12.21
N GLU A 214 1.97 8.56 12.69
CA GLU A 214 1.05 9.57 12.14
C GLU A 214 1.38 9.87 10.68
N TRP A 215 2.66 10.07 10.37
CA TRP A 215 3.13 10.29 9.00
C TRP A 215 2.83 9.10 8.08
N VAL A 216 3.10 7.87 8.49
CA VAL A 216 2.81 6.66 7.68
C VAL A 216 1.34 6.59 7.31
N THR A 217 0.44 6.72 8.29
CA THR A 217 -1.01 6.62 8.04
C THR A 217 -1.55 7.81 7.24
N ALA A 218 -1.09 9.03 7.54
CA ALA A 218 -1.47 10.23 6.79
C ALA A 218 -1.01 10.15 5.33
N THR A 219 0.20 9.62 5.08
CA THR A 219 0.73 9.42 3.72
C THR A 219 -0.09 8.39 2.96
N ALA A 220 -0.41 7.25 3.58
CA ALA A 220 -1.26 6.23 2.97
C ALA A 220 -2.67 6.77 2.66
N GLY A 221 -3.30 7.47 3.60
CA GLY A 221 -4.63 8.05 3.41
C GLY A 221 -4.67 9.17 2.38
N GLY A 222 -3.68 10.06 2.40
CA GLY A 222 -3.51 11.11 1.40
C GLY A 222 -3.32 10.53 0.00
N PHE A 223 -2.46 9.52 -0.14
CA PHE A 223 -2.18 8.91 -1.43
C PHE A 223 -3.40 8.17 -1.98
N VAL A 224 -4.11 7.38 -1.16
CA VAL A 224 -5.38 6.73 -1.53
C VAL A 224 -6.39 7.76 -2.04
N ALA A 225 -6.56 8.89 -1.36
CA ALA A 225 -7.50 9.93 -1.77
C ALA A 225 -7.08 10.63 -3.07
N ALA A 226 -5.79 10.95 -3.21
CA ALA A 226 -5.26 11.55 -4.43
C ALA A 226 -5.41 10.62 -5.63
N ASP A 227 -5.09 9.33 -5.44
CA ASP A 227 -5.18 8.32 -6.48
C ASP A 227 -6.63 8.03 -6.89
N ALA A 228 -7.57 7.98 -5.93
CA ALA A 228 -8.99 7.84 -6.24
C ALA A 228 -9.50 8.96 -7.16
N ASN A 229 -9.12 10.21 -6.87
CA ASN A 229 -9.46 11.36 -7.71
C ASN A 229 -8.82 11.27 -9.10
N TYR A 230 -7.54 10.88 -9.16
CA TYR A 230 -6.81 10.72 -10.42
C TYR A 230 -7.45 9.63 -11.30
N VAL A 231 -7.71 8.45 -10.75
CA VAL A 231 -8.30 7.31 -11.47
C VAL A 231 -9.72 7.65 -11.94
N ALA A 232 -10.53 8.31 -11.12
CA ALA A 232 -11.86 8.76 -11.52
C ALA A 232 -11.80 9.74 -12.70
N GLY A 233 -10.87 10.71 -12.66
CA GLY A 233 -10.63 11.65 -13.76
C GLY A 233 -10.20 10.95 -15.05
N ALA A 234 -9.28 10.00 -14.95
CA ALA A 234 -8.76 9.23 -16.10
C ALA A 234 -9.79 8.27 -16.73
N LEU A 235 -10.88 7.95 -16.04
CA LEU A 235 -12.01 7.17 -16.58
C LEU A 235 -13.11 8.05 -17.19
N ALA A 236 -13.15 9.35 -16.85
CA ALA A 236 -14.11 10.32 -17.36
C ALA A 236 -13.65 11.02 -18.65
N SER A 237 -12.35 11.01 -18.93
CA SER A 237 -11.72 11.52 -20.16
C SER A 237 -11.79 10.55 -21.33
#